data_AF-A0A4Q7J3J9-F1
#
_entry.id   AF-A0A4Q7J3J9-F1
#
_cell.length_a   1.000
_cell.length_b   1.000
_cell.length_c   1.000
_cell.angle_alpha   90.00
_cell.angle_beta   90.00
_cell.angle_gamma   90.00
#
_symmetry.space_group_name_H-M   'P 1'
#
loop_
_entity.id
_entity.type
_entity.pdbx_description
1 polymer ?
#
loop_
_entity_poly.entity_id
_entity_poly.type
_entity_poly.pdbx_seq_one_letter_code
_entity_poly.pdbx_strand_id
1 'polypeptide(L)'
;MTQPQQPVAHYAGTDPLSQAAGAVKPGGPGFALAPDELVSIANEWESLADLFTRAREHTGAMAEVEGPGLEYASTDNAKMIKQSGVLADQSLEGRVQYCLDQAAKFRAAAGKYAAAEDDAKGEVESKGGKF
;
A
#
# COMPACT_ATOMS: atom_id res chain seq x y z
N MET A 1 -14.15 -22.08 33.08
CA MET A 1 -14.08 -20.64 33.43
C MET A 1 -13.61 -19.90 32.20
N THR A 2 -14.53 -19.23 31.51
CA THR A 2 -14.26 -18.52 30.25
C THR A 2 -13.85 -17.09 30.58
N GLN A 3 -12.61 -16.72 30.26
CA GLN A 3 -12.12 -15.36 30.46
C GLN A 3 -12.84 -14.42 29.46
N PRO A 4 -13.38 -13.27 29.90
CA PRO A 4 -13.98 -12.32 28.98
C PRO A 4 -12.89 -11.67 28.12
N GLN A 5 -13.04 -11.81 26.80
CA GLN A 5 -12.23 -11.12 25.79
C GLN A 5 -12.42 -9.60 25.97
N GLN A 6 -11.33 -8.91 26.30
CA GLN A 6 -11.30 -7.45 26.29
C GLN A 6 -11.35 -6.95 24.83
N PRO A 7 -12.08 -5.86 24.54
CA PRO A 7 -12.10 -5.29 23.20
C PRO A 7 -10.68 -4.82 22.83
N VAL A 8 -10.12 -5.38 21.77
CA VAL A 8 -8.90 -4.86 21.15
C VAL A 8 -9.17 -3.43 20.71
N ALA A 9 -8.47 -2.48 21.34
CA ALA A 9 -8.47 -1.10 20.94
C ALA A 9 -8.02 -1.03 19.48
N HIS A 10 -8.92 -0.61 18.59
CA HIS A 10 -8.55 -0.24 17.23
C HIS A 10 -7.48 0.86 17.33
N TYR A 11 -6.30 0.56 16.81
CA TYR A 11 -5.23 1.53 16.64
C TYR A 11 -5.79 2.70 15.82
N ALA A 12 -6.11 3.79 16.51
CA ALA A 12 -6.38 5.09 15.90
C ALA A 12 -5.05 5.68 15.42
N GLY A 13 -4.39 4.96 14.53
CA GLY A 13 -3.33 5.53 13.73
C GLY A 13 -3.97 6.47 12.73
N THR A 14 -3.42 7.66 12.61
CA THR A 14 -3.63 8.54 11.48
C THR A 14 -3.10 7.84 10.24
N ASP A 15 -3.90 6.93 9.69
CA ASP A 15 -3.59 6.23 8.46
C ASP A 15 -3.54 7.30 7.35
N PRO A 16 -2.40 7.50 6.67
CA PRO A 16 -2.29 8.52 5.62
C PRO A 16 -3.32 8.30 4.50
N LEU A 17 -3.77 7.04 4.30
CA LEU A 17 -4.87 6.68 3.40
C LEU A 17 -6.21 7.32 3.81
N SER A 18 -6.44 7.60 5.09
CA SER A 18 -7.64 8.30 5.56
C SER A 18 -7.58 9.81 5.32
N GLN A 19 -6.38 10.39 5.17
CA GLN A 19 -6.20 11.81 4.84
C GLN A 19 -6.30 12.07 3.34
N ALA A 20 -5.94 11.10 2.49
CA ALA A 20 -6.13 11.16 1.04
C ALA A 20 -7.61 11.18 0.63
N ALA A 21 -8.52 10.71 1.49
CA ALA A 21 -9.96 10.81 1.31
C ALA A 21 -10.51 12.25 1.53
N GLY A 22 -9.63 13.25 1.56
CA GLY A 22 -9.95 14.67 1.69
C GLY A 22 -10.69 15.20 0.47
N ALA A 23 -12.03 15.27 0.61
CA ALA A 23 -12.97 16.03 -0.21
C ALA A 23 -13.21 15.55 -1.65
N VAL A 24 -13.74 14.33 -1.78
CA VAL A 24 -14.48 13.95 -2.99
C VAL A 24 -15.70 14.89 -3.13
N LYS A 25 -15.64 15.83 -4.08
CA LYS A 25 -16.81 16.68 -4.40
C LYS A 25 -17.86 15.82 -5.11
N PRO A 26 -19.11 15.73 -4.58
CA PRO A 26 -20.16 14.96 -5.24
C PRO A 26 -20.69 15.78 -6.43
N GLY A 27 -20.18 15.48 -7.63
CA GLY A 27 -20.59 16.13 -8.87
C GLY A 27 -20.85 15.13 -9.99
N GLY A 28 -21.92 14.32 -9.85
CA GLY A 28 -22.40 13.38 -10.88
C GLY A 28 -22.53 11.93 -10.39
N PRO A 29 -23.27 11.05 -11.12
CA PRO A 29 -23.47 9.66 -10.73
C PRO A 29 -22.16 8.87 -10.92
N GLY A 30 -21.32 8.89 -9.89
CA GLY A 30 -20.04 8.20 -9.84
C GLY A 30 -19.02 9.01 -9.04
N PHE A 31 -18.23 8.33 -8.20
CA PHE A 31 -17.03 8.92 -7.63
C PHE A 31 -16.04 9.12 -8.78
N ALA A 32 -16.00 10.32 -9.37
CA ALA A 32 -15.01 10.68 -10.36
C ALA A 32 -13.80 11.28 -9.63
N LEU A 33 -12.68 10.56 -9.66
CA LEU A 33 -11.39 11.07 -9.20
C LEU A 33 -10.74 11.81 -10.36
N ALA A 34 -10.21 13.00 -10.08
CA ALA A 34 -9.43 13.76 -11.03
C ALA A 34 -8.08 13.06 -11.32
N PRO A 35 -7.46 13.28 -12.49
CA PRO A 35 -6.20 12.61 -12.84
C PRO A 35 -5.06 12.86 -11.83
N ASP A 36 -5.00 14.04 -11.25
CA ASP A 36 -4.06 14.40 -10.18
C ASP A 36 -4.33 13.65 -8.88
N GLU A 37 -5.61 13.44 -8.52
CA GLU A 37 -5.99 12.59 -7.38
C GLU A 37 -5.56 11.14 -7.60
N LEU A 38 -5.73 10.60 -8.82
CA LEU A 38 -5.27 9.25 -9.17
C LEU A 38 -3.74 9.12 -9.05
N VAL A 39 -2.99 10.14 -9.48
CA VAL A 39 -1.53 10.17 -9.33
C VAL A 39 -1.13 10.24 -7.85
N SER A 40 -1.82 11.05 -7.05
CA SER A 40 -1.57 11.14 -5.60
C SER A 40 -1.76 9.79 -4.92
N ILE A 41 -2.88 9.10 -5.20
CA ILE A 41 -3.16 7.77 -4.64
C ILE A 41 -2.09 6.76 -5.08
N ALA A 42 -1.62 6.81 -6.33
CA ALA A 42 -0.54 5.94 -6.78
C ALA A 42 0.76 6.16 -5.98
N ASN A 43 1.13 7.41 -5.71
CA ASN A 43 2.33 7.75 -4.94
C ASN A 43 2.23 7.29 -3.48
N GLU A 44 1.03 7.29 -2.90
CA GLU A 44 0.80 6.76 -1.56
C GLU A 44 0.99 5.26 -1.49
N TRP A 45 0.50 4.52 -2.49
CA TRP A 45 0.77 3.09 -2.61
C TRP A 45 2.27 2.80 -2.77
N GLU A 46 2.98 3.57 -3.59
CA GLU A 46 4.45 3.45 -3.74
C GLU A 46 5.16 3.73 -2.39
N SER A 47 4.74 4.77 -1.67
CA SER A 47 5.28 5.10 -0.34
C SER A 47 5.06 3.98 0.68
N LEU A 48 3.91 3.31 0.62
CA LEU A 48 3.60 2.17 1.49
C LEU A 48 4.44 0.94 1.11
N ALA A 49 4.68 0.71 -0.18
CA ALA A 49 5.60 -0.33 -0.65
C ALA A 49 7.03 -0.10 -0.13
N ASP A 50 7.51 1.14 -0.13
CA ASP A 50 8.83 1.49 0.42
C ASP A 50 8.91 1.25 1.93
N LEU A 51 7.83 1.52 2.68
CA LEU A 51 7.77 1.21 4.11
C LEU A 51 7.86 -0.29 4.37
N PHE A 52 7.11 -1.12 3.63
CA PHE A 52 7.20 -2.57 3.77
C PHE A 52 8.57 -3.11 3.32
N THR A 53 9.18 -2.54 2.29
CA THR A 53 10.53 -2.91 1.85
C THR A 53 11.56 -2.66 2.95
N ARG A 54 11.52 -1.49 3.60
CA ARG A 54 12.38 -1.20 4.76
C ARG A 54 12.11 -2.13 5.94
N ALA A 55 10.85 -2.51 6.17
CA ALA A 55 10.52 -3.48 7.21
C ALA A 55 11.15 -4.87 6.94
N ARG A 56 11.31 -5.27 5.67
CA ARG A 56 11.98 -6.53 5.30
C ARG A 56 13.46 -6.55 5.66
N GLU A 57 14.15 -5.41 5.55
CA GLU A 57 15.55 -5.29 5.95
C GLU A 57 15.73 -5.66 7.44
N HIS A 58 14.73 -5.36 8.27
CA HIS A 58 14.74 -5.74 9.69
C HIS A 58 14.37 -7.20 9.95
N THR A 59 13.52 -7.82 9.12
CA THR A 59 13.19 -9.26 9.25
C THR A 59 14.37 -10.16 8.87
N GLY A 60 15.25 -9.70 7.98
CA GLY A 60 16.52 -10.38 7.69
C GLY A 60 17.34 -10.63 8.96
N ALA A 61 17.44 -9.64 9.85
CA ALA A 61 18.13 -9.78 11.13
C ALA A 61 17.49 -10.82 12.07
N MET A 62 16.17 -11.05 11.97
CA MET A 62 15.48 -12.08 12.76
C MET A 62 15.77 -13.50 12.23
N ALA A 63 16.00 -13.64 10.92
CA ALA A 63 16.35 -14.93 10.31
C ALA A 63 17.75 -15.42 10.71
N GLU A 64 18.61 -14.52 11.18
CA GLU A 64 19.99 -14.81 11.58
C GLU A 64 20.18 -15.02 13.08
N VAL A 65 19.14 -14.86 13.91
CA VAL A 65 19.23 -14.92 15.38
C VAL A 65 19.85 -16.23 15.87
N GLU A 66 20.96 -16.15 16.59
CA GLU A 66 21.55 -17.26 17.32
C GLU A 66 21.07 -17.29 18.78
N GLY A 67 20.92 -18.48 19.35
CA GLY A 67 20.53 -18.63 20.75
C GLY A 67 21.68 -18.20 21.69
N PRO A 68 21.39 -17.57 22.85
CA PRO A 68 22.42 -17.11 23.78
C PRO A 68 23.20 -18.24 24.49
N GLY A 69 22.82 -19.50 24.28
CA GLY A 69 23.44 -20.68 24.86
C GLY A 69 23.09 -21.98 24.11
N LEU A 70 23.77 -23.07 24.47
CA LEU A 70 23.63 -24.40 23.82
C LEU A 70 22.48 -25.24 24.38
N GLU A 71 21.77 -24.74 25.38
CA GLU A 71 20.64 -25.42 25.99
C GLU A 71 19.44 -25.52 25.05
N TYR A 72 18.65 -26.58 25.25
CA TYR A 72 17.49 -26.93 24.43
C TYR A 72 16.51 -25.75 24.27
N ALA A 73 16.22 -25.01 25.35
CA ALA A 73 15.31 -23.87 25.31
C ALA A 73 15.86 -22.69 24.49
N SER A 74 17.16 -22.44 24.53
CA SER A 74 17.83 -21.39 23.74
C SER A 74 17.81 -21.74 22.24
N THR A 75 18.07 -23.00 21.91
CA THR A 75 18.05 -23.50 20.52
C THR A 75 16.63 -23.48 19.94
N ASP A 76 15.62 -23.94 20.68
CA ASP A 76 14.23 -23.95 20.22
C ASP A 76 13.67 -22.53 20.07
N ASN A 77 13.98 -21.62 21.00
CA ASN A 77 13.58 -20.22 20.88
C ASN A 77 14.22 -19.55 19.65
N ALA A 78 15.52 -19.76 19.43
CA ALA A 78 16.18 -19.24 18.23
C ALA A 78 15.54 -19.79 16.94
N LYS A 79 15.21 -21.09 16.90
CA LYS A 79 14.51 -21.69 15.77
C LYS A 79 13.12 -21.08 15.53
N MET A 80 12.33 -20.85 16.57
CA MET A 80 11.01 -20.21 16.45
C MET A 80 11.11 -18.77 15.97
N ILE A 81 12.11 -18.01 16.45
CA ILE A 81 12.36 -16.64 16.00
C ILE A 81 12.76 -16.63 14.52
N LYS A 82 13.65 -17.52 14.08
CA LYS A 82 14.02 -17.65 12.67
C LYS A 82 12.82 -17.97 11.78
N GLN A 83 11.99 -18.94 12.18
CA GLN A 83 10.77 -19.29 11.45
C GLN A 83 9.80 -18.11 11.36
N SER A 84 9.66 -17.37 12.46
CA SER A 84 8.83 -16.16 12.49
C SER A 84 9.38 -15.07 11.58
N GLY A 85 10.70 -14.89 11.53
CA GLY A 85 11.38 -13.97 10.60
C GLY A 85 11.12 -14.31 9.14
N VAL A 86 11.22 -15.59 8.76
CA VAL A 86 10.91 -16.06 7.39
C VAL A 86 9.45 -15.79 7.01
N LEU A 87 8.51 -16.12 7.90
CA LEU A 87 7.08 -15.89 7.64
C LEU A 87 6.75 -14.39 7.56
N ALA A 88 7.39 -13.57 8.39
CA ALA A 88 7.24 -12.12 8.34
C ALA A 88 7.78 -11.56 7.01
N ASP A 89 8.96 -11.99 6.57
CA ASP A 89 9.54 -11.56 5.29
C ASP A 89 8.62 -11.90 4.10
N GLN A 90 8.11 -13.13 4.04
CA GLN A 90 7.17 -13.56 3.00
C GLN A 90 5.88 -12.74 3.00
N SER A 91 5.34 -12.43 4.19
CA SER A 91 4.14 -11.59 4.29
C SER A 91 4.40 -10.16 3.83
N LEU A 92 5.55 -9.58 4.20
CA LEU A 92 5.94 -8.24 3.80
C LEU A 92 6.18 -8.17 2.29
N GLU A 93 6.81 -9.17 1.69
CA GLU A 93 6.98 -9.27 0.24
C GLU A 93 5.63 -9.25 -0.50
N GLY A 94 4.67 -10.07 -0.05
CA GLY A 94 3.32 -10.07 -0.63
C GLY A 94 2.63 -8.70 -0.54
N ARG A 95 2.88 -7.94 0.55
CA ARG A 95 2.35 -6.59 0.72
C ARG A 95 3.04 -5.57 -0.18
N VAL A 96 4.36 -5.65 -0.35
CA VAL A 96 5.11 -4.81 -1.31
C VAL A 96 4.52 -4.99 -2.70
N GLN A 97 4.40 -6.23 -3.17
CA GLN A 97 3.88 -6.51 -4.50
C GLN A 97 2.45 -5.99 -4.67
N TYR A 98 1.58 -6.22 -3.68
CA TYR A 98 0.21 -5.73 -3.72
C TYR A 98 0.14 -4.20 -3.85
N CYS A 99 0.96 -3.47 -3.09
CA CYS A 99 0.99 -2.01 -3.14
C CYS A 99 1.44 -1.51 -4.52
N LEU A 100 2.51 -2.09 -5.09
CA LEU A 100 2.99 -1.75 -6.43
C LEU A 100 1.93 -2.05 -7.51
N ASP A 101 1.22 -3.17 -7.39
CA ASP A 101 0.13 -3.51 -8.32
C ASP A 101 -1.04 -2.51 -8.25
N GLN A 102 -1.36 -1.98 -7.06
CA GLN A 102 -2.37 -0.92 -6.94
C GLN A 102 -1.86 0.39 -7.54
N ALA A 103 -0.64 0.82 -7.23
CA ALA A 103 -0.04 2.02 -7.81
C ALA A 103 -0.08 1.99 -9.34
N ALA A 104 0.28 0.85 -9.94
CA ALA A 104 0.24 0.64 -11.38
C ALA A 104 -1.17 0.83 -11.98
N LYS A 105 -2.22 0.34 -11.29
CA LYS A 105 -3.61 0.51 -11.74
C LYS A 105 -4.03 1.99 -11.74
N PHE A 106 -3.68 2.73 -10.69
CA PHE A 106 -3.99 4.16 -10.60
C PHE A 106 -3.23 4.98 -11.64
N ARG A 107 -1.93 4.70 -11.86
CA ARG A 107 -1.15 5.32 -12.94
C ARG A 107 -1.76 5.02 -14.32
N ALA A 108 -2.17 3.78 -14.56
CA ALA A 108 -2.82 3.39 -15.82
C ALA A 108 -4.17 4.10 -16.01
N ALA A 109 -4.94 4.29 -14.94
CA ALA A 109 -6.19 5.05 -14.98
C ALA A 109 -5.93 6.53 -15.31
N ALA A 110 -4.96 7.16 -14.64
CA ALA A 110 -4.57 8.54 -14.90
C ALA A 110 -4.12 8.76 -16.35
N GLY A 111 -3.31 7.85 -16.90
CA GLY A 111 -2.87 7.91 -18.29
C GLY A 111 -4.02 7.82 -19.31
N LYS A 112 -5.07 7.04 -19.01
CA LYS A 112 -6.28 6.97 -19.86
C LYS A 112 -7.06 8.27 -19.85
N TYR A 113 -7.16 8.95 -18.72
CA TYR A 113 -7.81 10.27 -18.65
C TYR A 113 -7.03 11.31 -19.46
N ALA A 114 -5.71 11.37 -19.31
CA ALA A 114 -4.87 12.29 -20.08
C ALA A 114 -5.03 12.10 -21.60
N ALA A 115 -5.01 10.84 -22.07
CA ALA A 115 -5.21 10.55 -23.49
C ALA A 115 -6.61 10.97 -23.99
N ALA A 116 -7.66 10.71 -23.20
CA ALA A 116 -9.02 11.11 -23.56
C ALA A 116 -9.19 12.65 -23.64
N GLU A 117 -8.52 13.40 -22.76
CA GLU A 117 -8.52 14.86 -22.81
C GLU A 117 -7.78 15.40 -24.04
N ASP A 118 -6.64 14.81 -24.41
CA ASP A 118 -5.87 15.22 -25.58
C ASP A 118 -6.62 14.90 -26.89
N ASP A 119 -7.28 13.73 -26.97
CA ASP A 119 -8.15 13.38 -28.11
C ASP A 119 -9.31 14.38 -28.25
N ALA A 120 -9.95 14.75 -27.14
CA ALA A 120 -11.04 15.72 -27.14
C ALA A 120 -10.57 17.12 -27.58
N LYS A 121 -9.38 17.56 -27.16
CA LYS A 121 -8.78 18.81 -27.65
C LYS A 121 -8.51 18.76 -29.15
N GLY A 122 -7.91 17.67 -29.63
CA GLY A 122 -7.66 17.47 -31.06
C GLY A 122 -8.94 17.46 -31.90
N GLU A 123 -10.03 16.92 -31.38
CA GLU A 123 -11.35 16.99 -32.03
C GLU A 123 -11.90 18.42 -32.08
N VAL A 124 -11.76 19.22 -31.01
CA VAL A 124 -12.23 20.61 -30.98
C VAL A 124 -11.42 21.49 -31.94
N GLU A 125 -10.10 21.31 -31.97
CA GLU A 125 -9.21 22.03 -32.89
C GLU A 125 -9.47 21.65 -34.35
N SER A 126 -9.67 20.37 -34.65
CA SER A 126 -9.98 19.90 -36.01
C SER A 126 -11.38 20.27 -36.49
N LYS A 127 -12.36 20.38 -35.59
CA LYS A 127 -13.71 20.89 -35.90
C LYS A 127 -13.78 22.42 -35.94
N GLY A 128 -12.67 23.11 -35.66
CA GLY A 128 -12.43 24.50 -36.00
C GLY A 128 -13.40 25.47 -35.35
N GLY A 129 -13.34 25.63 -34.03
CA GLY A 129 -13.73 26.85 -33.30
C GLY A 129 -14.96 27.63 -33.80
N LYS A 130 -16.01 26.94 -34.26
CA LYS A 130 -17.28 27.56 -34.66
C LYS A 130 -18.26 27.45 -33.50
N PHE A 131 -18.13 28.38 -32.56
CA PHE A 131 -19.22 28.81 -31.70
C PHE A 131 -19.42 30.31 -31.88
#